data_AF-A0AAN7V0T4-F1
#
_entry.id   AF-A0AAN7V0T4-F1
#
_cell.length_a   1.000
_cell.length_b   1.000
_cell.length_c   1.000
_cell.angle_alpha   90.00
_cell.angle_beta   90.00
_cell.angle_gamma   90.00
#
_symmetry.space_group_name_H-M   'P 1'
#
loop_
_entity.id
_entity.type
_entity.pdbx_description
1 polymer ?
#
loop_
_entity_poly.entity_id
_entity_poly.type
_entity_poly.pdbx_seq_one_letter_code
_entity_poly.pdbx_strand_id
1 'polypeptide(L)'
;MDAIPAHAAKNLYLGQPENVDKQVIRVLSNLLMITAAAYCHHTSKPFTLPRKDYSYVQNFMLMTGLVDEITGEPNPRYVDVIKRLWTTVADHEMMCSTAALLQTASALPDIISFLISTISTTYDPLHGGAIEIAYKSIEEIGSVDLALRWGQ
;
A
#
# COMPACT_ATOMS: atom_id res chain seq x y z
N MET A 1 -2.93 -24.92 23.07
CA MET A 1 -1.84 -23.93 23.13
C MET A 1 -1.18 -23.72 21.76
N ASP A 2 -1.76 -24.28 20.69
CA ASP A 2 -1.19 -24.31 19.33
C ASP A 2 -1.67 -23.16 18.42
N ALA A 3 -2.46 -22.24 18.97
CA ALA A 3 -3.01 -21.08 18.25
C ALA A 3 -2.04 -19.89 18.19
N ILE A 4 -0.91 -19.95 18.91
CA ILE A 4 0.13 -18.93 18.85
C ILE A 4 1.16 -19.40 17.81
N PRO A 5 1.33 -18.70 16.67
CA PRO A 5 2.31 -19.05 15.65
C PRO A 5 3.73 -19.26 16.22
N ALA A 6 4.06 -18.51 17.29
CA ALA A 6 5.34 -18.59 17.99
C ALA A 6 5.59 -19.92 18.73
N HIS A 7 4.55 -20.73 19.01
CA HIS A 7 4.69 -22.02 19.71
C HIS A 7 4.69 -23.22 18.75
N ALA A 8 3.85 -23.19 17.71
CA ALA A 8 3.71 -24.30 16.77
C ALA A 8 4.76 -24.30 15.65
N ALA A 9 5.30 -23.12 15.29
CA ALA A 9 6.28 -23.00 14.23
C ALA A 9 7.69 -22.82 14.79
N LYS A 10 8.44 -23.93 14.91
CA LYS A 10 9.91 -23.83 14.85
C LYS A 10 10.28 -23.36 13.44
N ASN A 11 10.24 -22.04 13.26
CA ASN A 11 10.62 -21.26 12.08
C ASN A 11 9.74 -21.47 10.82
N LEU A 12 8.73 -20.62 10.64
CA LEU A 12 7.86 -20.59 9.43
C LEU A 12 8.63 -20.38 8.12
N TYR A 13 9.74 -19.63 8.18
CA TYR A 13 10.40 -19.06 7.00
C TYR A 13 11.91 -19.28 6.95
N LEU A 14 12.54 -19.60 8.09
CA LEU A 14 14.00 -19.73 8.14
C LEU A 14 14.45 -20.91 7.28
N GLY A 15 15.28 -20.64 6.27
CA GLY A 15 15.76 -21.65 5.32
C GLY A 15 14.71 -22.14 4.33
N GLN A 16 13.55 -21.47 4.22
CA GLN A 16 12.43 -21.89 3.36
C GLN A 16 12.01 -20.76 2.39
N PRO A 17 12.85 -20.38 1.42
CA PRO A 17 12.59 -19.24 0.53
C PRO A 17 11.29 -19.37 -0.27
N GLU A 18 10.93 -20.58 -0.71
CA GLU A 18 9.65 -20.79 -1.42
C GLU A 18 8.42 -20.47 -0.56
N ASN A 19 8.50 -20.73 0.75
CA ASN A 19 7.41 -20.42 1.67
C ASN A 19 7.34 -18.91 1.93
N VAL A 20 8.49 -18.23 1.95
CA VAL A 20 8.55 -16.76 2.01
C VAL A 20 7.86 -16.17 0.78
N ASP A 21 8.25 -16.56 -0.43
CA ASP A 21 7.71 -16.00 -1.68
C ASP A 21 6.18 -16.20 -1.77
N LYS A 22 5.69 -17.40 -1.46
CA LYS A 22 4.26 -17.71 -1.45
C LYS A 22 3.49 -16.81 -0.48
N GLN A 23 4.04 -16.56 0.70
CA GLN A 23 3.39 -15.69 1.69
C GLN A 23 3.46 -14.21 1.31
N VAL A 24 4.59 -13.75 0.77
CA VAL A 24 4.72 -12.37 0.26
C VAL A 24 3.67 -12.10 -0.81
N ILE A 25 3.55 -12.98 -1.82
CA ILE A 25 2.56 -12.84 -2.89
C ILE A 25 1.13 -12.81 -2.32
N ARG A 26 0.83 -13.73 -1.39
CA ARG A 26 -0.49 -13.83 -0.76
C ARG A 26 -0.84 -12.57 0.02
N VAL A 27 0.10 -12.05 0.81
CA VAL A 27 -0.17 -10.88 1.65
C VAL A 27 -0.25 -9.61 0.81
N LEU A 28 0.60 -9.42 -0.20
CA LEU A 28 0.47 -8.28 -1.12
C LEU A 28 -0.89 -8.29 -1.83
N SER A 29 -1.35 -9.46 -2.29
CA SER A 29 -2.67 -9.61 -2.91
C SER A 29 -3.81 -9.24 -1.94
N ASN A 30 -3.73 -9.71 -0.68
CA ASN A 30 -4.73 -9.39 0.34
C ASN A 30 -4.69 -7.93 0.76
N LEU A 31 -3.50 -7.33 0.84
CA LEU A 31 -3.31 -5.93 1.20
C LEU A 31 -4.04 -5.02 0.19
N LEU A 32 -3.96 -5.33 -1.10
CA LEU A 32 -4.70 -4.60 -2.14
C LEU A 32 -6.21 -4.63 -1.89
N MET A 33 -6.75 -5.81 -1.56
CA MET A 33 -8.16 -6.02 -1.31
C MET A 33 -8.63 -5.30 -0.04
N ILE A 34 -7.85 -5.37 1.04
CA ILE A 34 -8.13 -4.68 2.30
C ILE A 34 -8.13 -3.15 2.07
N THR A 35 -7.13 -2.62 1.36
CA THR A 35 -7.05 -1.20 1.04
C THR A 35 -8.25 -0.75 0.20
N ALA A 36 -8.64 -1.52 -0.81
CA ALA A 36 -9.81 -1.19 -1.63
C ALA A 36 -11.13 -1.24 -0.81
N ALA A 37 -11.29 -2.24 0.05
CA ALA A 37 -12.43 -2.35 0.94
C ALA A 37 -12.50 -1.17 1.94
N ALA A 38 -11.36 -0.77 2.52
CA ALA A 38 -11.26 0.38 3.40
C ALA A 38 -11.64 1.68 2.67
N TYR A 39 -11.15 1.87 1.44
CA TYR A 39 -11.53 3.00 0.60
C TYR A 39 -13.03 3.03 0.30
N CYS A 40 -13.62 1.89 -0.06
CA CYS A 40 -15.06 1.80 -0.34
C CYS A 40 -15.89 2.12 0.90
N HIS A 41 -15.49 1.59 2.06
CA HIS A 41 -16.13 1.90 3.33
C HIS A 41 -16.07 3.41 3.65
N HIS A 42 -14.89 4.02 3.50
CA HIS A 42 -14.70 5.45 3.76
C HIS A 42 -15.49 6.35 2.80
N THR A 43 -15.63 5.94 1.53
CA THR A 43 -16.31 6.72 0.48
C THR A 43 -17.76 6.32 0.24
N SER A 44 -18.30 5.38 1.02
CA SER A 44 -19.63 4.79 0.83
C SER A 44 -19.88 4.22 -0.57
N LYS A 45 -18.82 3.81 -1.27
CA LYS A 45 -18.90 3.15 -2.58
C LYS A 45 -19.11 1.64 -2.40
N PRO A 46 -19.82 0.97 -3.33
CA PRO A 46 -19.92 -0.48 -3.31
C PRO A 46 -18.56 -1.11 -3.65
N PHE A 47 -18.18 -2.14 -2.88
CA PHE A 47 -16.99 -2.93 -3.16
C PHE A 47 -17.29 -3.96 -4.25
N THR A 48 -16.45 -4.02 -5.29
CA THR A 48 -16.55 -5.02 -6.37
C THR A 48 -15.46 -6.07 -6.19
N LEU A 49 -15.73 -7.35 -6.45
CA LEU A 49 -14.72 -8.40 -6.36
C LEU A 49 -13.70 -8.32 -7.50
N PRO A 50 -12.43 -8.71 -7.26
CA PRO A 50 -11.39 -8.69 -8.28
C PRO A 50 -11.64 -9.74 -9.37
N ARG A 51 -11.09 -9.47 -10.55
CA ARG A 51 -11.15 -10.26 -11.78
C ARG A 51 -9.80 -10.92 -12.07
N LYS A 52 -9.83 -12.17 -12.55
CA LYS A 52 -8.62 -12.94 -12.87
C LYS A 52 -7.92 -12.46 -14.15
N ASP A 53 -8.67 -11.86 -15.05
CA ASP A 53 -8.20 -11.32 -16.33
C ASP A 53 -7.63 -9.89 -16.21
N TYR A 54 -7.68 -9.30 -15.02
CA TYR A 54 -7.17 -7.96 -14.75
C TYR A 54 -5.78 -7.99 -14.10
N SER A 55 -4.96 -7.00 -14.45
CA SER A 55 -3.71 -6.71 -13.74
C SER A 55 -3.96 -6.22 -12.31
N TYR A 56 -2.89 -6.17 -11.51
CA TYR A 56 -2.94 -5.71 -10.12
C TYR A 56 -3.56 -4.32 -9.96
N VAL A 57 -3.15 -3.36 -10.81
CA VAL A 57 -3.68 -1.98 -10.79
C VAL A 57 -5.11 -1.92 -11.30
N GLN A 58 -5.44 -2.66 -12.36
CA GLN A 58 -6.83 -2.71 -12.87
C GLN A 58 -7.79 -3.26 -11.80
N ASN A 59 -7.36 -4.29 -11.07
CA ASN A 59 -8.14 -4.84 -9.97
C ASN A 59 -8.34 -3.82 -8.85
N PHE A 60 -7.33 -3.04 -8.47
CA PHE A 60 -7.51 -1.98 -7.49
C PHE A 60 -8.56 -0.95 -7.94
N MET A 61 -8.48 -0.49 -9.20
CA MET A 61 -9.42 0.47 -9.75
C MET A 61 -10.85 -0.10 -9.83
N LEU A 62 -11.00 -1.36 -10.25
CA LEU A 62 -12.28 -2.05 -10.27
C LEU A 62 -12.88 -2.14 -8.86
N MET A 63 -12.10 -2.64 -7.89
CA MET A 63 -12.57 -2.86 -6.53
C MET A 63 -12.99 -1.56 -5.84
N THR A 64 -12.38 -0.42 -6.20
CA THR A 64 -12.66 0.92 -5.65
C THR A 64 -13.72 1.72 -6.42
N GLY A 65 -14.25 1.16 -7.52
CA GLY A 65 -15.19 1.86 -8.39
C GLY A 65 -14.56 3.06 -9.13
N LEU A 66 -13.24 3.08 -9.31
CA LEU A 66 -12.52 4.05 -10.14
C LEU A 66 -12.52 3.57 -11.60
N VAL A 67 -13.71 3.39 -12.14
CA VAL A 67 -13.96 2.91 -13.50
C VAL A 67 -14.75 3.95 -14.28
N ASP A 68 -14.71 3.85 -15.61
CA ASP A 68 -15.54 4.67 -16.47
C ASP A 68 -17.03 4.32 -16.29
N GLU A 69 -17.90 5.32 -16.18
CA GLU A 69 -19.32 5.14 -15.84
C GLU A 69 -20.11 4.42 -16.95
N ILE A 70 -19.68 4.53 -18.20
CA ILE A 70 -20.37 3.97 -19.36
C ILE A 70 -19.95 2.51 -19.58
N THR A 71 -18.63 2.28 -19.54
CA THR A 71 -18.05 0.97 -19.86
C THR A 71 -17.92 0.07 -18.64
N GLY A 72 -17.87 0.64 -17.44
CA GLY A 72 -17.60 -0.10 -16.19
C GLY A 72 -16.15 -0.59 -16.07
N GLU A 73 -15.25 -0.12 -16.94
CA GLU A 73 -13.88 -0.62 -17.06
C GLU A 73 -12.85 0.43 -16.59
N PRO A 74 -11.69 0.01 -16.02
CA PRO A 74 -10.62 0.93 -15.66
C PRO A 74 -10.06 1.66 -16.88
N ASN A 75 -9.94 2.99 -16.82
CA ASN A 75 -9.36 3.77 -17.91
C ASN A 75 -7.88 3.40 -18.14
N PRO A 76 -7.48 2.94 -19.35
CA PRO A 76 -6.11 2.49 -19.61
C PRO A 76 -5.03 3.54 -19.32
N ARG A 77 -5.33 4.83 -19.51
CA ARG A 77 -4.41 5.92 -19.21
C ARG A 77 -4.15 6.04 -17.72
N TYR A 78 -5.19 5.93 -16.89
CA TYR A 78 -5.04 5.98 -15.43
C TYR A 78 -4.36 4.74 -14.89
N VAL A 79 -4.63 3.57 -15.46
CA VAL A 79 -3.90 2.32 -15.13
C VAL A 79 -2.40 2.52 -15.37
N ASP A 80 -1.99 3.07 -16.52
CA ASP A 80 -0.57 3.31 -16.82
C ASP A 80 0.07 4.30 -15.85
N VAL A 81 -0.61 5.41 -15.54
CA VAL A 81 -0.12 6.43 -14.59
C VAL A 81 0.05 5.83 -13.19
N ILE A 82 -0.95 5.13 -12.67
CA ILE A 82 -0.89 4.52 -11.33
C ILE A 82 0.20 3.45 -11.28
N LYS A 83 0.32 2.61 -12.33
CA LYS A 83 1.38 1.60 -12.42
C LYS A 83 2.76 2.23 -12.33
N ARG A 84 3.01 3.33 -13.06
CA ARG A 84 4.29 4.05 -13.00
C ARG A 84 4.53 4.63 -11.60
N LEU A 85 3.53 5.32 -11.05
CA LEU A 85 3.61 5.90 -9.71
C LEU A 85 3.98 4.84 -8.66
N TRP A 86 3.25 3.72 -8.63
CA TRP A 86 3.49 2.63 -7.69
C TRP A 86 4.85 1.96 -7.90
N THR A 87 5.31 1.86 -9.15
CA THR A 87 6.65 1.34 -9.44
C THR A 87 7.73 2.27 -8.88
N THR A 88 7.54 3.59 -9.01
CA THR A 88 8.50 4.59 -8.51
C THR A 88 8.60 4.59 -6.99
N VAL A 89 7.51 4.33 -6.27
CA VAL A 89 7.50 4.30 -4.79
C VAL A 89 7.62 2.89 -4.22
N ALA A 90 7.93 1.88 -5.04
CA ALA A 90 7.94 0.49 -4.63
C ALA A 90 9.01 0.17 -3.58
N ASP A 91 10.16 0.86 -3.65
CA ASP A 91 11.25 0.74 -2.68
C ASP A 91 11.99 2.07 -2.58
N HIS A 92 12.50 2.38 -1.39
CA HIS A 92 13.29 3.58 -1.12
C HIS A 92 14.43 3.27 -0.12
N GLU A 93 15.08 2.11 -0.32
CA GLU A 93 16.22 1.65 0.46
C GLU A 93 15.93 1.59 1.97
N MET A 94 16.84 2.10 2.81
CA MET A 94 16.77 2.01 4.27
C MET A 94 16.06 3.23 4.87
N MET A 95 14.76 3.35 4.59
CA MET A 95 13.86 4.29 5.26
C MET A 95 13.42 3.79 6.64
N CYS A 96 12.78 4.65 7.43
CA CYS A 96 12.28 4.33 8.78
C CYS A 96 11.44 3.03 8.80
N SER A 97 10.52 2.88 7.85
CA SER A 97 9.64 1.72 7.78
C SER A 97 10.35 0.43 7.35
N THR A 98 11.34 0.51 6.45
CA THR A 98 12.22 -0.62 6.12
C THR A 98 13.04 -1.06 7.33
N ALA A 99 13.62 -0.12 8.08
CA ALA A 99 14.38 -0.42 9.29
C ALA A 99 13.48 -1.09 10.37
N ALA A 100 12.26 -0.59 10.55
CA ALA A 100 11.27 -1.17 11.46
C ALA A 100 10.84 -2.58 11.01
N LEU A 101 10.66 -2.80 9.71
CA LEU A 101 10.39 -4.11 9.13
C LEU A 101 11.51 -5.09 9.49
N LEU A 102 12.77 -4.73 9.19
CA LEU A 102 13.93 -5.59 9.41
C LEU A 102 14.13 -5.92 10.89
N GLN A 103 13.98 -4.91 11.76
CA GLN A 103 14.06 -5.10 13.20
C GLN A 103 13.01 -6.09 13.69
N THR A 104 11.76 -5.95 13.23
CA THR A 104 10.65 -6.84 13.61
C THR A 104 10.87 -8.24 13.03
N ALA A 105 11.30 -8.35 11.77
CA ALA A 105 11.55 -9.61 11.09
C ALA A 105 12.71 -10.41 11.73
N SER A 106 13.68 -9.75 12.37
CA SER A 106 14.78 -10.41 13.07
C SER A 106 14.34 -11.31 14.23
N ALA A 107 13.16 -11.04 14.81
CA ALA A 107 12.53 -11.89 15.82
C ALA A 107 11.80 -13.11 15.23
N LEU A 108 11.87 -13.29 13.90
CA LEU A 108 11.21 -14.34 13.12
C LEU A 108 9.69 -14.47 13.34
N PRO A 109 8.91 -13.37 13.46
CA PRO A 109 7.46 -13.45 13.52
C PRO A 109 6.88 -13.80 12.14
N ASP A 110 5.55 -13.94 12.08
CA ASP A 110 4.87 -14.11 10.79
C ASP A 110 4.92 -12.82 9.93
N ILE A 111 4.63 -12.94 8.63
CA ILE A 111 4.71 -11.82 7.67
C ILE A 111 3.74 -10.68 7.96
N ILE A 112 2.57 -10.98 8.54
CA ILE A 112 1.57 -9.96 8.88
C ILE A 112 2.09 -9.11 10.04
N SER A 113 2.74 -9.75 11.02
CA SER A 113 3.31 -9.06 12.18
C SER A 113 4.33 -7.98 11.81
N PHE A 114 5.30 -8.27 10.92
CA PHE A 114 6.23 -7.22 10.51
C PHE A 114 5.61 -6.19 9.57
N LEU A 115 4.62 -6.55 8.74
CA LEU A 115 3.89 -5.58 7.92
C LEU A 115 3.10 -4.56 8.76
N ILE A 116 2.52 -4.99 9.89
CA ILE A 116 1.85 -4.08 10.83
C ILE A 116 2.86 -3.05 11.38
N SER A 117 4.07 -3.49 11.73
CA SER A 117 5.15 -2.60 12.18
C SER A 117 5.55 -1.59 11.10
N THR A 118 5.71 -2.05 9.86
CA THR A 118 6.01 -1.21 8.70
C THR A 118 4.91 -0.17 8.43
N ILE A 119 3.64 -0.57 8.44
CA ILE A 119 2.52 0.35 8.22
C ILE A 119 2.46 1.39 9.33
N SER A 120 2.65 0.98 10.59
CA SER A 120 2.62 1.87 11.76
C SER A 120 3.70 2.96 11.69
N THR A 121 4.88 2.60 11.17
CA THR A 121 6.01 3.53 10.98
C THR A 121 5.97 4.28 9.65
N THR A 122 5.02 3.95 8.77
CA THR A 122 4.80 4.69 7.51
C THR A 122 3.71 5.74 7.66
N TYR A 123 2.72 5.52 8.53
CA TYR A 123 1.54 6.37 8.66
C TYR A 123 1.79 7.71 9.40
N ASP A 124 3.04 8.05 9.73
CA ASP A 124 3.34 9.29 10.42
C ASP A 124 3.36 10.52 9.48
N PRO A 125 3.20 11.75 10.03
CA PRO A 125 3.14 12.98 9.23
C PRO A 125 4.41 13.30 8.44
N LEU A 126 5.58 12.89 8.94
CA LEU A 126 6.88 13.23 8.35
C LEU A 126 7.30 12.24 7.26
N HIS A 127 6.64 11.08 7.22
CA HIS A 127 6.90 10.04 6.25
C HIS A 127 5.75 9.91 5.24
N GLY A 128 4.83 8.96 5.43
CA GLY A 128 3.72 8.75 4.50
C GLY A 128 2.77 9.94 4.40
N GLY A 129 2.64 10.74 5.47
CA GLY A 129 1.83 11.95 5.49
C GLY A 129 2.45 13.15 4.77
N ALA A 130 3.75 13.13 4.48
CA ALA A 130 4.44 14.30 3.93
C ALA A 130 3.92 14.70 2.54
N ILE A 131 3.48 13.73 1.74
CA ILE A 131 2.89 13.97 0.42
C ILE A 131 1.58 14.75 0.55
N GLU A 132 0.70 14.33 1.46
CA GLU A 132 -0.59 15.00 1.72
C GLU A 132 -0.36 16.43 2.25
N ILE A 133 0.63 16.61 3.13
CA ILE A 133 0.99 17.93 3.65
C ILE A 133 1.51 18.83 2.52
N ALA A 134 2.37 18.31 1.65
CA ALA A 134 2.87 19.06 0.50
C ALA A 134 1.74 19.49 -0.44
N TYR A 135 0.77 18.60 -0.72
CA TYR A 135 -0.40 18.95 -1.53
C TYR A 135 -1.26 20.03 -0.88
N LYS A 136 -1.52 19.94 0.43
CA LYS A 136 -2.25 20.97 1.17
C LYS A 136 -1.53 22.32 1.17
N SER A 137 -0.20 22.32 1.35
CA SER A 137 0.59 23.54 1.26
C SER A 137 0.52 24.18 -0.13
N ILE A 138 0.53 23.37 -1.21
CA ILE A 138 0.35 23.87 -2.57
C ILE A 138 -1.05 24.45 -2.77
N GLU A 139 -2.09 23.80 -2.23
CA GLU A 139 -3.47 24.29 -2.28
C GLU A 139 -3.64 25.62 -1.52
N GLU A 140 -3.02 25.74 -0.34
CA GLU A 140 -3.01 26.97 0.47
C GLU A 140 -2.33 28.15 -0.24
N ILE A 141 -1.27 27.89 -1.00
CA ILE A 141 -0.59 28.93 -1.80
C ILE A 141 -1.53 29.49 -2.88
N GLY A 142 -2.38 28.66 -3.48
CA GLY A 142 -3.51 29.07 -4.32
C GLY A 142 -3.18 29.68 -5.70
N SER A 143 -1.99 30.25 -5.93
CA SER A 143 -1.59 30.79 -7.23
C SER A 143 -0.08 30.82 -7.45
N VAL A 144 0.34 30.89 -8.72
CA VAL A 144 1.75 31.02 -9.12
C VAL A 144 2.37 32.31 -8.57
N ASP A 145 1.63 33.43 -8.60
CA ASP A 145 2.10 34.73 -8.10
C ASP A 145 2.39 34.72 -6.58
N LEU A 146 1.62 33.93 -5.82
CA LEU A 146 1.83 33.73 -4.39
C LEU A 146 2.97 32.74 -4.13
N ALA A 147 3.08 31.69 -4.94
CA ALA A 147 4.18 30.71 -4.86
C ALA A 147 5.55 31.39 -5.03
N LEU A 148 5.68 32.32 -5.97
CA LEU A 148 6.92 33.07 -6.22
C LEU A 148 7.36 33.97 -5.06
N ARG A 149 6.46 34.27 -4.13
CA ARG A 149 6.71 35.10 -2.94
C ARG A 149 6.72 34.27 -1.65
N TRP A 150 6.50 32.97 -1.75
CA TRP A 150 6.37 32.10 -0.58
C TRP A 150 7.74 31.81 0.02
N GLY A 151 7.95 32.21 1.28
CA GLY A 151 9.22 32.04 2.00
C GLY A 151 10.24 33.16 1.82
N GLN A 152 9.88 34.28 1.17
CA GLN A 152 10.54 35.58 1.35
C GLN A 152 10.00 36.27 2.61
#